data_AF-A0A6B1D395-F1
#
_entry.id   AF-A0A6B1D395-F1
#
_cell.length_a   1.000
_cell.length_b   1.000
_cell.length_c   1.000
_cell.angle_alpha   90.00
_cell.angle_beta   90.00
_cell.angle_gamma   90.00
#
_symmetry.space_group_name_H-M   'P 1'
#
loop_
_entity.id
_entity.type
_entity.pdbx_description
1 polymer ?
#
loop_
_entity_poly.entity_id
_entity_poly.type
_entity_poly.pdbx_seq_one_letter_code
_entity_poly.pdbx_strand_id
1 'polypeptide(L)'
;MTQDHPAPARALGAEYAERLRRSYLNFRWPLFLLEPDEQTRPCLENGWTPIAAAAHVAYWDNYQLRRMQAAVEPHGKEPGPVSVESNDEMAAGENRSWDTVLAEADEARQALITFALSLTDDQIEAEYVDRGERSRIVKRLLEHMPKHAAEHAVDVHRYCFSTDRWSRERLFSFYRRHCNSLLDAITGLTEESCVTVPVSGNWTVRDLLAHILAWDEYVGELVKRWPDISSPDAQTSGQEIRREDDLSHWASGDVDTVNARLHEARAELSMIEVLDGLATCHRRIVSRCRRLSDEAMRTEVEYDAGEKGNVVNLLVSTSAHTADHAAEIYAARADGRLVPLRLPS
;
A
#
# COMPACT_ATOMS: atom_id res chain seq x y z
N MET A 1 -17.15 10.42 -41.85
CA MET A 1 -17.01 9.01 -41.46
C MET A 1 -15.61 8.84 -40.89
N THR A 2 -15.46 9.14 -39.61
CA THR A 2 -14.27 8.80 -38.83
C THR A 2 -14.30 7.29 -38.60
N GLN A 3 -13.35 6.57 -39.18
CA GLN A 3 -13.15 5.16 -38.86
C GLN A 3 -12.59 5.09 -37.44
N ASP A 4 -13.42 4.65 -36.50
CA ASP A 4 -12.96 4.13 -35.22
C ASP A 4 -12.11 2.90 -35.51
N HIS A 5 -10.79 3.06 -35.44
CA HIS A 5 -9.90 1.92 -35.33
C HIS A 5 -10.08 1.33 -33.93
N PRO A 6 -10.50 0.06 -33.79
CA PRO A 6 -10.52 -0.58 -32.48
C PRO A 6 -9.08 -0.55 -31.93
N ALA A 7 -8.93 -0.13 -30.68
CA ALA A 7 -7.66 -0.23 -29.97
C ALA A 7 -7.13 -1.67 -30.12
N PRO A 8 -5.82 -1.86 -30.36
CA PRO A 8 -5.26 -3.20 -30.49
C PRO A 8 -5.61 -4.01 -29.24
N ALA A 9 -6.21 -5.19 -29.43
CA ALA A 9 -6.50 -6.11 -28.35
C ALA A 9 -5.20 -6.34 -27.57
N ARG A 10 -5.22 -6.08 -26.25
CA ARG A 10 -4.06 -6.36 -25.39
C ARG A 10 -3.83 -7.87 -25.42
N ALA A 11 -2.58 -8.28 -25.64
CA ALA A 11 -2.19 -9.69 -25.54
C ALA A 11 -2.54 -10.23 -24.14
N LEU A 12 -3.09 -11.44 -24.06
CA LEU A 12 -3.58 -12.04 -22.82
C LEU A 12 -2.47 -12.12 -21.76
N GLY A 13 -1.24 -12.42 -22.17
CA GLY A 13 -0.08 -12.45 -21.28
C GLY A 13 0.14 -11.14 -20.53
N ALA A 14 -0.03 -10.00 -21.21
CA ALA A 14 0.10 -8.68 -20.59
C ALA A 14 -1.05 -8.37 -19.61
N GLU A 15 -2.26 -8.83 -19.89
CA GLU A 15 -3.40 -8.70 -18.97
C GLU A 15 -3.17 -9.51 -17.69
N TYR A 16 -2.77 -10.78 -17.80
CA TYR A 16 -2.48 -11.61 -16.64
C TYR A 16 -1.29 -11.09 -15.84
N ALA A 17 -0.22 -10.64 -16.51
CA ALA A 17 0.93 -10.00 -15.85
C ALA A 17 0.52 -8.81 -14.99
N GLU A 18 -0.38 -7.95 -15.49
CA GLU A 18 -0.88 -6.81 -14.73
C GLU A 18 -1.75 -7.23 -13.55
N ARG A 19 -2.61 -8.24 -13.72
CA ARG A 19 -3.41 -8.79 -12.63
C ARG A 19 -2.53 -9.37 -11.52
N LEU A 20 -1.48 -10.12 -11.88
CA LEU A 20 -0.50 -10.68 -10.94
C LEU A 20 0.26 -9.59 -10.20
N ARG A 21 0.69 -8.54 -10.91
CA ARG A 21 1.36 -7.37 -10.32
C ARG A 21 0.46 -6.69 -9.30
N ARG A 22 -0.76 -6.34 -9.70
CA ARG A 22 -1.72 -5.64 -8.84
C ARG A 22 -2.09 -6.45 -7.59
N SER A 23 -2.39 -7.74 -7.74
CA SER A 23 -2.73 -8.58 -6.58
C SER A 23 -1.57 -8.72 -5.60
N TYR A 24 -0.34 -8.84 -6.11
CA TYR A 24 0.83 -8.96 -5.25
C TYR A 24 1.18 -7.64 -4.57
N LEU A 25 1.06 -6.50 -5.25
CA LEU A 25 1.22 -5.19 -4.62
C LEU A 25 0.23 -5.00 -3.46
N ASN A 26 -1.04 -5.38 -3.65
CA ASN A 26 -2.05 -5.34 -2.58
C ASN A 26 -1.70 -6.26 -1.40
N PHE A 27 -1.07 -7.41 -1.64
CA PHE A 27 -0.56 -8.29 -0.58
C PHE A 27 0.68 -7.72 0.12
N ARG A 28 1.62 -7.22 -0.68
CA ARG A 28 2.96 -6.80 -0.26
C ARG A 28 2.96 -5.49 0.51
N TRP A 29 2.03 -4.60 0.16
CA TRP A 29 1.96 -3.25 0.68
C TRP A 29 1.67 -3.17 2.19
N PRO A 30 0.61 -3.81 2.73
CA PRO A 30 0.34 -3.77 4.17
C PRO A 30 1.48 -4.35 5.03
N LEU A 31 2.30 -5.25 4.47
CA LEU A 31 3.42 -5.84 5.20
C LEU A 31 4.47 -4.79 5.63
N PHE A 32 4.55 -3.64 4.93
CA PHE A 32 5.41 -2.53 5.34
C PHE A 32 4.91 -1.80 6.60
N LEU A 33 3.65 -2.01 6.99
CA LEU A 33 3.03 -1.42 8.18
C LEU A 33 3.18 -2.30 9.43
N LEU A 34 3.89 -3.42 9.33
CA LEU A 34 4.15 -4.30 10.46
C LEU A 34 5.26 -3.75 11.35
N GLU A 35 5.09 -3.88 12.67
CA GLU A 35 6.20 -3.70 13.58
C GLU A 35 7.13 -4.92 13.52
N PRO A 36 8.43 -4.76 13.81
CA PRO A 36 9.38 -5.87 13.77
C PRO A 36 8.96 -7.10 14.59
N ASP A 37 8.35 -6.92 15.76
CA ASP A 37 7.86 -8.02 16.59
C ASP A 37 6.64 -8.75 16.00
N GLU A 38 5.90 -8.09 15.10
CA GLU A 38 4.66 -8.63 14.54
C GLU A 38 4.91 -9.50 13.31
N GLN A 39 6.04 -9.29 12.62
CA GLN A 39 6.46 -10.10 11.47
C GLN A 39 6.46 -11.60 11.77
N THR A 40 6.85 -11.98 12.99
CA THR A 40 6.96 -13.38 13.43
C THR A 40 5.91 -13.79 14.46
N ARG A 41 4.97 -12.90 14.81
CA ARG A 41 3.93 -13.19 15.82
C ARG A 41 2.68 -13.74 15.13
N PRO A 42 2.07 -14.84 15.62
CA PRO A 42 0.83 -15.38 15.04
C PRO A 42 -0.32 -14.42 15.36
N CYS A 43 -0.66 -13.57 14.39
CA CYS A 43 -1.56 -12.44 14.58
C CYS A 43 -2.58 -12.26 13.46
N LEU A 44 -2.45 -13.01 12.37
CA LEU A 44 -3.47 -13.11 11.33
C LEU A 44 -4.65 -13.96 11.83
N GLU A 45 -5.83 -13.80 11.24
CA GLU A 45 -7.05 -14.47 11.71
C GLU A 45 -6.98 -15.99 11.67
N ASN A 46 -6.25 -16.55 10.70
CA ASN A 46 -5.97 -17.97 10.58
C ASN A 46 -4.87 -18.48 11.54
N GLY A 47 -4.39 -17.63 12.45
CA GLY A 47 -3.33 -17.95 13.40
C GLY A 47 -1.92 -17.92 12.80
N TRP A 48 -1.76 -17.54 11.53
CA TRP A 48 -0.45 -17.44 10.90
C TRP A 48 0.31 -16.19 11.34
N THR A 49 1.63 -16.27 11.21
CA THR A 49 2.51 -15.11 11.25
C THR A 49 2.48 -14.41 9.88
N PRO A 50 2.71 -13.08 9.82
CA PRO A 50 2.88 -12.41 8.53
C PRO A 50 4.02 -12.99 7.68
N ILE A 51 5.12 -13.44 8.30
CA ILE A 51 6.23 -14.06 7.56
C ILE A 51 5.81 -15.39 6.94
N ALA A 52 4.98 -16.18 7.65
CA ALA A 52 4.44 -17.42 7.11
C ALA A 52 3.51 -17.17 5.92
N ALA A 53 2.67 -16.13 5.98
CA ALA A 53 1.84 -15.74 4.84
C ALA A 53 2.68 -15.35 3.61
N ALA A 54 3.76 -14.57 3.80
CA ALA A 54 4.68 -14.21 2.71
C ALA A 54 5.41 -15.42 2.13
N ALA A 55 5.93 -16.31 2.98
CA ALA A 55 6.57 -17.55 2.56
C ALA A 55 5.60 -18.45 1.78
N HIS A 56 4.34 -18.53 2.21
CA HIS A 56 3.30 -19.29 1.54
C HIS A 56 3.00 -18.75 0.13
N VAL A 57 2.84 -17.43 -0.01
CA VAL A 57 2.63 -16.80 -1.32
C VAL A 57 3.82 -17.06 -2.24
N ALA A 58 5.05 -16.88 -1.74
CA ALA A 58 6.28 -17.15 -2.50
C ALA A 58 6.34 -18.60 -2.99
N TYR A 59 6.06 -19.55 -2.09
CA TYR A 59 6.06 -20.98 -2.40
C TYR A 59 5.08 -21.31 -3.53
N TRP A 60 3.84 -20.84 -3.44
CA TRP A 60 2.81 -21.16 -4.42
C TRP A 60 3.02 -20.48 -5.77
N ASP A 61 3.55 -19.26 -5.79
CA ASP A 61 3.98 -18.62 -7.03
C ASP A 61 5.02 -19.47 -7.74
N ASN A 62 6.04 -19.93 -7.01
CA ASN A 62 7.14 -20.71 -7.57
C ASN A 62 6.72 -22.13 -7.95
N TYR A 63 5.84 -22.75 -7.17
CA TYR A 63 5.29 -24.08 -7.47
C TYR A 63 4.42 -24.06 -8.73
N GLN A 64 3.48 -23.12 -8.83
CA GLN A 64 2.57 -23.04 -9.96
C GLN A 64 3.28 -22.53 -11.23
N LEU A 65 4.30 -21.68 -11.09
CA LEU A 65 5.19 -21.32 -12.20
C LEU A 65 5.84 -22.58 -12.80
N ARG A 66 6.49 -23.41 -11.98
CA ARG A 66 7.13 -24.65 -12.46
C ARG A 66 6.14 -25.61 -13.11
N ARG A 67 4.92 -25.68 -12.59
CA ARG A 67 3.84 -26.51 -13.15
C ARG A 67 3.40 -26.01 -14.53
N MET A 68 3.25 -24.69 -14.70
CA MET A 68 2.94 -24.11 -16.01
C MET A 68 4.09 -24.25 -17.01
N GLN A 69 5.34 -24.03 -16.57
CA GLN A 69 6.53 -24.26 -17.38
C GLN A 69 6.60 -25.71 -17.87
N ALA A 70 6.38 -26.67 -16.97
CA ALA A 70 6.39 -28.08 -17.32
C ALA A 70 5.31 -28.44 -18.36
N ALA A 71 4.14 -27.79 -18.28
CA ALA A 71 3.06 -28.00 -19.24
C ALA A 71 3.41 -27.48 -20.65
N VAL A 72 4.02 -26.29 -20.75
CA VAL A 72 4.36 -25.69 -22.06
C VAL A 72 5.63 -26.25 -22.69
N GLU A 73 6.52 -26.84 -21.89
CA GLU A 73 7.78 -27.43 -22.36
C GLU A 73 7.57 -28.87 -22.86
N PRO A 74 8.05 -29.23 -24.06
CA PRO A 74 7.82 -30.56 -24.64
C PRO A 74 8.24 -31.75 -23.76
N HIS A 75 9.20 -31.56 -22.84
CA HIS A 75 9.74 -32.59 -21.92
C HIS A 75 9.78 -32.08 -20.47
N GLY A 76 8.91 -31.10 -20.16
CA GLY A 76 8.85 -30.50 -18.84
C GLY A 76 8.54 -31.55 -17.77
N LYS A 77 9.31 -31.53 -16.67
CA LYS A 77 9.05 -32.42 -15.53
C LYS A 77 8.13 -31.70 -14.55
N GLU A 78 6.90 -32.19 -14.43
CA GLU A 78 5.96 -31.69 -13.43
C GLU A 78 6.54 -31.76 -12.01
N PRO A 79 6.35 -30.72 -11.18
CA PRO A 79 6.69 -30.81 -9.77
C PRO A 79 5.81 -31.86 -9.09
N GLY A 80 6.38 -32.58 -8.11
CA GLY A 80 5.64 -33.60 -7.36
C GLY A 80 4.39 -33.02 -6.67
N PRO A 81 3.38 -33.87 -6.37
CA PRO A 81 2.21 -33.45 -5.63
C PRO A 81 2.61 -32.96 -4.23
N VAL A 82 1.91 -31.94 -3.74
CA VAL A 82 2.12 -31.32 -2.42
C VAL A 82 0.88 -31.61 -1.58
N SER A 83 1.03 -32.10 -0.34
CA SER A 83 -0.10 -32.29 0.57
C SER A 83 -0.53 -30.94 1.16
N VAL A 84 -1.82 -30.78 1.44
CA VAL A 84 -2.33 -29.56 2.08
C VAL A 84 -1.76 -29.38 3.49
N GLU A 85 -1.58 -30.48 4.23
CA GLU A 85 -0.93 -30.50 5.56
C GLU A 85 0.50 -29.94 5.53
N SER A 86 1.24 -30.15 4.43
CA SER A 86 2.59 -29.56 4.31
C SER A 86 2.58 -28.03 4.20
N ASN A 87 1.46 -27.40 3.81
CA ASN A 87 1.38 -25.94 3.70
C ASN A 87 1.29 -25.28 5.08
N ASP A 88 0.44 -25.82 5.96
CA ASP A 88 0.30 -25.32 7.33
C ASP A 88 1.55 -25.63 8.14
N GLU A 89 2.21 -26.78 7.89
CA GLU A 89 3.48 -27.14 8.51
C GLU A 89 4.64 -26.23 8.05
N MET A 90 4.71 -25.89 6.75
CA MET A 90 5.69 -24.93 6.24
C MET A 90 5.47 -23.54 6.85
N ALA A 91 4.21 -23.10 6.94
CA ALA A 91 3.84 -21.84 7.58
C ALA A 91 4.20 -21.83 9.09
N ALA A 92 3.89 -22.91 9.81
CA ALA A 92 4.16 -23.05 11.24
C ALA A 92 5.65 -23.19 11.57
N GLY A 93 6.45 -23.71 10.64
CA GLY A 93 7.89 -23.93 10.79
C GLY A 93 8.78 -22.79 10.29
N GLU A 94 8.20 -21.70 9.76
CA GLU A 94 8.97 -20.61 9.17
C GLU A 94 9.85 -19.90 10.21
N ASN A 95 11.17 -19.96 10.00
CA ASN A 95 12.18 -19.43 10.91
C ASN A 95 13.25 -18.58 10.21
N ARG A 96 13.10 -18.36 8.90
CA ARG A 96 14.01 -17.51 8.12
C ARG A 96 13.80 -16.05 8.49
N SER A 97 14.75 -15.21 8.10
CA SER A 97 14.61 -13.76 8.31
C SER A 97 13.51 -13.17 7.43
N TRP A 98 12.84 -12.14 7.95
CA TRP A 98 11.84 -11.36 7.25
C TRP A 98 12.29 -10.91 5.86
N ASP A 99 13.49 -10.30 5.78
CA ASP A 99 14.04 -9.79 4.53
C ASP A 99 14.28 -10.89 3.49
N THR A 100 14.73 -12.07 3.92
CA THR A 100 14.93 -13.21 3.02
C THR A 100 13.61 -13.69 2.45
N VAL A 101 12.59 -13.86 3.29
CA VAL A 101 11.27 -14.35 2.86
C VAL A 101 10.59 -13.34 1.93
N LEU A 102 10.68 -12.04 2.22
CA LEU A 102 10.13 -11.01 1.34
C LEU A 102 10.87 -10.94 0.00
N ALA A 103 12.20 -11.04 0.01
CA ALA A 103 12.98 -11.06 -1.24
C ALA A 103 12.59 -12.28 -2.11
N GLU A 104 12.46 -13.46 -1.51
CA GLU A 104 12.00 -14.65 -2.24
C GLU A 104 10.57 -14.50 -2.78
N ALA A 105 9.66 -13.87 -2.03
CA ALA A 105 8.31 -13.58 -2.49
C ALA A 105 8.30 -12.60 -3.68
N ASP A 106 9.10 -11.53 -3.58
CA ASP A 106 9.27 -10.52 -4.63
C ASP A 106 9.85 -11.17 -5.91
N GLU A 107 10.87 -12.03 -5.77
CA GLU A 107 11.47 -12.79 -6.87
C GLU A 107 10.50 -13.81 -7.50
N ALA A 108 9.80 -14.59 -6.69
CA ALA A 108 8.84 -15.59 -7.16
C ALA A 108 7.70 -14.94 -7.96
N ARG A 109 7.16 -13.82 -7.46
CA ARG A 109 6.14 -13.07 -8.20
C ARG A 109 6.69 -12.50 -9.50
N GLN A 110 7.88 -11.89 -9.47
CA GLN A 110 8.48 -11.30 -10.66
C GLN A 110 8.78 -12.34 -11.73
N ALA A 111 9.20 -13.55 -11.35
CA ALA A 111 9.38 -14.67 -12.27
C ALA A 111 8.05 -15.09 -12.91
N LEU A 112 6.97 -15.17 -12.12
CA LEU A 112 5.63 -15.50 -12.60
C LEU A 112 5.07 -14.45 -13.58
N ILE A 113 5.28 -13.15 -13.28
CA ILE A 113 4.94 -12.04 -14.18
C ILE A 113 5.73 -12.13 -15.49
N THR A 114 7.03 -12.37 -15.40
CA THR A 114 7.92 -12.48 -16.56
C THR A 114 7.51 -13.65 -17.46
N PHE A 115 7.13 -14.78 -16.86
CA PHE A 115 6.59 -15.93 -17.57
C PHE A 115 5.26 -15.60 -18.26
N ALA A 116 4.31 -14.93 -17.58
CA ALA A 116 3.06 -14.51 -18.22
C ALA A 116 3.29 -13.61 -19.44
N LEU A 117 4.28 -12.72 -19.38
CA LEU A 117 4.66 -11.83 -20.49
C LEU A 117 5.34 -12.56 -21.66
N SER A 118 5.94 -13.73 -21.43
CA SER A 118 6.63 -14.49 -22.48
C SER A 118 5.71 -15.43 -23.26
N LEU A 119 4.50 -15.68 -22.76
CA LEU A 119 3.52 -16.55 -23.41
C LEU A 119 2.79 -15.85 -24.55
N THR A 120 2.56 -16.61 -25.61
CA THR A 120 1.60 -16.25 -26.66
C THR A 120 0.17 -16.56 -26.23
N ASP A 121 -0.81 -15.90 -26.83
CA ASP A 121 -2.25 -16.16 -26.57
C ASP A 121 -2.61 -17.63 -26.85
N ASP A 122 -2.03 -18.23 -27.89
CA ASP A 122 -2.20 -19.65 -28.22
C ASP A 122 -1.67 -20.57 -27.11
N GLN A 123 -0.51 -20.25 -26.52
CA GLN A 123 0.02 -21.03 -25.38
C GLN A 123 -0.83 -20.88 -24.12
N ILE A 124 -1.48 -19.74 -23.92
CA ILE A 124 -2.38 -19.53 -22.79
C ILE A 124 -3.66 -20.33 -22.98
N GLU A 125 -4.27 -20.29 -24.17
CA GLU A 125 -5.54 -20.95 -24.46
C GLU A 125 -5.42 -22.46 -24.75
N ALA A 126 -4.21 -22.95 -25.01
CA ALA A 126 -3.97 -24.37 -25.29
C ALA A 126 -4.31 -25.28 -24.10
N GLU A 127 -4.65 -26.52 -24.44
CA GLU A 127 -4.80 -27.60 -23.47
C GLU A 127 -3.51 -28.40 -23.34
N TYR A 128 -3.10 -28.62 -22.10
CA TYR A 128 -1.94 -29.43 -21.75
C TYR A 128 -2.37 -30.58 -20.84
N VAL A 129 -1.58 -31.63 -20.83
CA VAL A 129 -1.72 -32.68 -19.84
C VAL A 129 -1.03 -32.20 -18.57
N ASP A 130 -1.78 -32.21 -17.48
CA ASP A 130 -1.30 -31.87 -16.14
C ASP A 130 -1.86 -32.92 -15.17
N ARG A 131 -0.98 -33.65 -14.49
CA ARG A 131 -1.36 -34.75 -13.58
C ARG A 131 -2.28 -35.80 -14.24
N GLY A 132 -2.05 -36.06 -15.52
CA GLY A 132 -2.82 -37.03 -16.30
C GLY A 132 -4.19 -36.53 -16.79
N GLU A 133 -4.58 -35.29 -16.48
CA GLU A 133 -5.80 -34.66 -16.97
C GLU A 133 -5.47 -33.61 -18.03
N ARG A 134 -6.22 -33.62 -19.14
CA ARG A 134 -6.07 -32.61 -20.20
C ARG A 134 -6.93 -31.40 -19.88
N SER A 135 -6.31 -30.23 -19.69
CA SER A 135 -7.03 -28.99 -19.35
C SER A 135 -6.24 -27.74 -19.77
N ARG A 136 -6.88 -26.57 -19.74
CA ARG A 136 -6.22 -25.27 -19.92
C ARG A 136 -5.48 -24.84 -18.65
N ILE A 137 -4.52 -25.65 -18.22
CA ILE A 137 -3.81 -25.47 -16.95
C ILE A 137 -3.15 -24.10 -16.83
N VAL A 138 -2.50 -23.62 -17.91
CA VAL A 138 -1.81 -22.32 -17.94
C VAL A 138 -2.79 -21.19 -17.68
N LYS A 139 -3.86 -21.09 -18.48
CA LYS A 139 -4.93 -20.10 -18.27
C LYS A 139 -5.54 -20.19 -16.87
N ARG A 140 -5.92 -21.39 -16.43
CA ARG A 140 -6.55 -21.61 -15.13
C ARG A 140 -5.66 -21.12 -13.98
N LEU A 141 -4.36 -21.39 -14.03
CA LEU A 141 -3.42 -20.95 -13.00
C LEU A 141 -3.16 -19.44 -13.08
N LEU A 142 -2.98 -18.85 -14.26
CA LEU A 142 -2.87 -17.40 -14.42
C LEU A 142 -4.12 -16.64 -13.93
N GLU A 143 -5.30 -17.26 -14.01
CA GLU A 143 -6.54 -16.71 -13.44
C GLU A 143 -6.63 -16.86 -11.91
N HIS A 144 -6.05 -17.93 -11.36
CA HIS A 144 -6.14 -18.28 -9.95
C HIS A 144 -5.09 -17.55 -9.10
N MET A 145 -3.84 -17.46 -9.56
CA MET A 145 -2.74 -16.90 -8.76
C MET A 145 -2.97 -15.46 -8.28
N PRO A 146 -3.60 -14.56 -9.05
CA PRO A 146 -3.96 -13.25 -8.52
C PRO A 146 -5.00 -13.30 -7.39
N LYS A 147 -5.94 -14.25 -7.45
CA LYS A 147 -6.98 -14.43 -6.42
C LYS A 147 -6.37 -14.96 -5.13
N HIS A 148 -5.47 -15.93 -5.24
CA HIS A 148 -4.74 -16.50 -4.09
C HIS A 148 -3.96 -15.43 -3.32
N ALA A 149 -3.18 -14.59 -4.00
CA ALA A 149 -2.49 -13.48 -3.33
C ALA A 149 -3.47 -12.47 -2.70
N ALA A 150 -4.59 -12.19 -3.37
CA ALA A 150 -5.62 -11.29 -2.84
C ALA A 150 -6.32 -11.84 -1.59
N GLU A 151 -6.52 -13.16 -1.48
CA GLU A 151 -7.06 -13.81 -0.28
C GLU A 151 -6.15 -13.55 0.93
N HIS A 152 -4.84 -13.74 0.78
CA HIS A 152 -3.88 -13.43 1.86
C HIS A 152 -3.75 -11.93 2.12
N ALA A 153 -3.89 -11.09 1.09
CA ALA A 153 -3.86 -9.64 1.24
C ALA A 153 -4.97 -9.16 2.19
N VAL A 154 -6.17 -9.74 2.10
CA VAL A 154 -7.31 -9.38 2.95
C VAL A 154 -6.97 -9.59 4.44
N ASP A 155 -6.36 -10.71 4.79
CA ASP A 155 -6.03 -11.02 6.19
C ASP A 155 -4.95 -10.09 6.75
N VAL A 156 -3.90 -9.82 5.96
CA VAL A 156 -2.84 -8.88 6.35
C VAL A 156 -3.39 -7.45 6.44
N HIS A 157 -4.23 -7.02 5.49
CA HIS A 157 -4.90 -5.72 5.54
C HIS A 157 -5.75 -5.59 6.80
N ARG A 158 -6.61 -6.57 7.08
CA ARG A 158 -7.49 -6.55 8.25
C ARG A 158 -6.69 -6.42 9.54
N TYR A 159 -5.57 -7.14 9.66
CA TYR A 159 -4.67 -7.00 10.79
C TYR A 159 -3.99 -5.62 10.84
N CYS A 160 -3.48 -5.13 9.71
CA CYS A 160 -2.70 -3.89 9.67
C CYS A 160 -3.53 -2.64 9.96
N PHE A 161 -4.80 -2.66 9.57
CA PHE A 161 -5.75 -1.56 9.77
C PHE A 161 -6.68 -1.76 10.97
N SER A 162 -6.47 -2.82 11.76
CA SER A 162 -7.22 -3.05 13.00
C SER A 162 -6.87 -2.03 14.07
N THR A 163 -7.88 -1.45 14.71
CA THR A 163 -7.74 -0.53 15.84
C THR A 163 -7.33 -1.24 17.12
N ASP A 164 -7.61 -2.54 17.22
CA ASP A 164 -7.40 -3.32 18.44
C ASP A 164 -5.94 -3.77 18.60
N ARG A 165 -5.18 -3.74 17.50
CA ARG A 165 -3.73 -3.97 17.51
C ARG A 165 -2.96 -2.90 18.30
N TRP A 166 -3.51 -1.69 18.42
CA TRP A 166 -2.76 -0.53 18.88
C TRP A 166 -2.99 -0.19 20.35
N SER A 167 -1.91 -0.31 21.14
CA SER A 167 -1.78 0.49 22.35
C SER A 167 -1.44 1.93 21.99
N ARG A 168 -1.75 2.88 22.88
CA ARG A 168 -1.45 4.31 22.67
C ARG A 168 0.03 4.57 22.40
N GLU A 169 0.92 3.90 23.13
CA GLU A 169 2.37 4.03 22.94
C GLU A 169 2.80 3.49 21.57
N ARG A 170 2.35 2.28 21.20
CA ARG A 170 2.68 1.69 19.90
C ARG A 170 2.17 2.55 18.75
N LEU A 171 0.95 3.07 18.84
CA LEU A 171 0.36 3.95 17.82
C LEU A 171 1.20 5.21 17.59
N PHE A 172 1.61 5.90 18.65
CA PHE A 172 2.42 7.11 18.50
C PHE A 172 3.85 6.81 18.06
N SER A 173 4.41 5.66 18.46
CA SER A 173 5.70 5.20 17.94
C SER A 173 5.62 4.93 16.44
N PHE A 174 4.56 4.24 16.00
CA PHE A 174 4.26 3.95 14.59
C PHE A 174 4.09 5.24 13.77
N TYR A 175 3.20 6.14 14.20
CA TYR A 175 2.97 7.43 13.53
C TYR A 175 4.27 8.25 13.37
N ARG A 176 5.07 8.35 14.45
CA ARG A 176 6.38 9.04 14.40
C ARG A 176 7.37 8.35 13.47
N ARG A 177 7.41 7.01 13.43
CA ARG A 177 8.33 6.28 12.56
C ARG A 177 8.05 6.60 11.10
N HIS A 178 6.79 6.60 10.68
CA HIS A 178 6.47 6.88 9.28
C HIS A 178 6.77 8.33 8.88
N CYS A 179 6.56 9.30 9.78
CA CYS A 179 7.04 10.66 9.59
C CYS A 179 8.58 10.71 9.45
N ASN A 180 9.32 10.00 10.31
CA ASN A 180 10.78 9.92 10.19
C ASN A 180 11.21 9.24 8.89
N SER A 181 10.56 8.15 8.46
CA SER A 181 10.87 7.46 7.21
C SER A 181 10.72 8.37 5.99
N LEU A 182 9.73 9.27 5.99
CA LEU A 182 9.57 10.29 4.95
C LEU A 182 10.73 11.29 4.97
N LEU A 183 11.14 11.77 6.14
CA LEU A 183 12.27 12.69 6.28
C LEU A 183 13.61 12.02 5.90
N ASP A 184 13.77 10.74 6.23
CA ASP A 184 14.92 9.94 5.82
C ASP A 184 14.94 9.76 4.29
N ALA A 185 13.77 9.59 3.65
CA ALA A 185 13.66 9.42 2.20
C ALA A 185 14.19 10.63 1.42
N ILE A 186 14.07 11.83 1.98
CA ILE A 186 14.59 13.08 1.37
C ILE A 186 15.99 13.45 1.83
N THR A 187 16.54 12.75 2.83
CA THR A 187 17.86 13.07 3.39
C THR A 187 18.96 12.87 2.35
N GLY A 188 19.82 13.88 2.22
CA GLY A 188 20.93 13.86 1.26
C GLY A 188 20.52 14.13 -0.18
N LEU A 189 19.28 14.54 -0.48
CA LEU A 189 18.91 15.02 -1.81
C LEU A 189 19.31 16.49 -1.99
N THR A 190 19.60 16.88 -3.23
CA THR A 190 19.75 18.29 -3.59
C THR A 190 18.38 18.98 -3.65
N GLU A 191 18.32 20.26 -3.29
CA GLU A 191 17.09 21.06 -3.40
C GLU A 191 16.58 21.08 -4.85
N GLU A 192 17.48 21.25 -5.81
CA GLU A 192 17.15 21.20 -7.25
C GLU A 192 16.43 19.91 -7.63
N SER A 193 16.94 18.74 -7.22
CA SER A 193 16.25 17.47 -7.49
C SER A 193 14.86 17.42 -6.86
N CYS A 194 14.72 17.90 -5.63
CA CYS A 194 13.45 17.84 -4.91
C CYS A 194 12.34 18.70 -5.53
N VAL A 195 12.70 19.76 -6.28
CA VAL A 195 11.73 20.68 -6.88
C VAL A 195 11.61 20.56 -8.41
N THR A 196 12.43 19.75 -9.06
CA THR A 196 12.42 19.63 -10.54
C THR A 196 12.18 18.22 -11.05
N VAL A 197 12.51 17.18 -10.27
CA VAL A 197 12.41 15.79 -10.73
C VAL A 197 11.06 15.20 -10.34
N PRO A 198 10.24 14.75 -11.31
CA PRO A 198 9.00 14.06 -11.01
C PRO A 198 9.26 12.71 -10.34
N VAL A 199 8.55 12.46 -9.24
CA VAL A 199 8.60 11.24 -8.44
C VAL A 199 7.37 10.38 -8.67
N SER A 200 6.17 10.98 -8.53
CA SER A 200 4.88 10.33 -8.73
C SER A 200 4.04 11.12 -9.75
N GLY A 201 3.79 10.52 -10.92
CA GLY A 201 3.21 11.25 -12.05
C GLY A 201 4.06 12.47 -12.40
N ASN A 202 3.46 13.66 -12.32
CA ASN A 202 4.14 14.94 -12.54
C ASN A 202 4.61 15.63 -11.24
N TRP A 203 4.34 15.04 -10.08
CA TRP A 203 4.64 15.64 -8.79
C TRP A 203 6.09 15.40 -8.40
N THR A 204 6.76 16.46 -7.97
CA THR A 204 8.12 16.43 -7.42
C THR A 204 8.12 16.01 -5.95
N VAL A 205 9.30 15.81 -5.36
CA VAL A 205 9.41 15.54 -3.91
C VAL A 205 8.72 16.66 -3.11
N ARG A 206 8.96 17.92 -3.48
CA ARG A 206 8.35 19.07 -2.82
C ARG A 206 6.83 19.05 -2.91
N ASP A 207 6.28 18.66 -4.06
CA ASP A 207 4.83 18.56 -4.26
C ASP A 207 4.20 17.47 -3.39
N LEU A 208 4.85 16.30 -3.30
CA LEU A 208 4.42 15.22 -2.41
C LEU A 208 4.44 15.66 -0.95
N LEU A 209 5.48 16.37 -0.51
CA LEU A 209 5.56 16.89 0.86
C LEU A 209 4.47 17.94 1.14
N ALA A 210 4.17 18.82 0.19
CA ALA A 210 3.10 19.81 0.33
C ALA A 210 1.70 19.16 0.37
N HIS A 211 1.51 18.09 -0.40
CA HIS A 211 0.31 17.25 -0.36
C HIS A 211 0.15 16.55 1.00
N ILE A 212 1.20 15.92 1.51
CA ILE A 212 1.18 15.29 2.85
C ILE A 212 0.88 16.32 3.92
N LEU A 213 1.49 17.51 3.86
CA LEU A 213 1.22 18.61 4.79
C LEU A 213 -0.26 18.99 4.78
N ALA A 214 -0.88 19.08 3.60
CA ALA A 214 -2.30 19.39 3.49
C ALA A 214 -3.15 18.36 4.25
N TRP A 215 -2.95 17.08 3.98
CA TRP A 215 -3.71 16.02 4.66
C TRP A 215 -3.43 15.95 6.16
N ASP A 216 -2.19 16.22 6.61
CA ASP A 216 -1.86 16.34 8.04
C ASP A 216 -2.58 17.51 8.72
N GLU A 217 -2.70 18.66 8.05
CA GLU A 217 -3.46 19.81 8.56
C GLU A 217 -4.95 19.47 8.73
N TYR A 218 -5.53 18.77 7.76
CA TYR A 218 -6.89 18.25 7.84
C TYR A 218 -7.06 17.30 9.05
N VAL A 219 -6.16 16.33 9.21
CA VAL A 219 -6.13 15.41 10.36
C VAL A 219 -6.02 16.18 11.68
N GLY A 220 -5.18 17.23 11.72
CA GLY A 220 -5.04 18.10 12.88
C GLY A 220 -6.34 18.80 13.27
N GLU A 221 -7.11 19.28 12.28
CA GLU A 221 -8.40 19.91 12.49
C GLU A 221 -9.48 18.90 12.90
N LEU A 222 -9.46 17.67 12.37
CA LEU A 222 -10.33 16.57 12.83
C LEU A 222 -10.06 16.21 14.30
N VAL A 223 -8.81 15.93 14.65
CA VAL A 223 -8.41 15.54 16.01
C VAL A 223 -8.72 16.63 17.03
N LYS A 224 -8.62 17.91 16.63
CA LYS A 224 -8.95 19.05 17.51
C LYS A 224 -10.42 19.07 17.93
N ARG A 225 -11.33 18.53 17.10
CA ARG A 225 -12.77 18.49 17.32
C ARG A 225 -13.27 17.14 17.85
N TRP A 226 -12.41 16.11 17.88
CA TRP A 226 -12.80 14.76 18.28
C TRP A 226 -13.18 14.64 19.78
N PRO A 227 -14.24 13.87 20.15
CA PRO A 227 -15.20 13.15 19.29
C PRO A 227 -16.39 13.98 18.83
N ASP A 228 -16.46 15.26 19.22
CA ASP A 228 -17.58 16.16 18.94
C ASP A 228 -17.52 16.75 17.52
N ILE A 229 -17.20 15.91 16.52
CA ILE A 229 -17.22 16.32 15.12
C ILE A 229 -18.68 16.44 14.68
N SER A 230 -19.11 17.66 14.37
CA SER A 230 -20.41 17.88 13.75
C SER A 230 -20.29 17.47 12.28
N SER A 231 -20.82 16.29 11.92
CA SER A 231 -20.92 15.90 10.51
C SER A 231 -21.76 16.96 9.75
N PRO A 232 -21.35 17.39 8.53
CA PRO A 232 -22.11 18.32 7.71
C PRO A 232 -23.57 17.90 7.50
N ASP A 233 -23.82 16.59 7.47
CA ASP A 233 -25.15 15.99 7.20
C ASP A 233 -25.96 15.68 8.47
N ALA A 234 -25.37 15.78 9.67
CA ALA A 234 -26.10 15.59 10.93
C ALA A 234 -27.03 16.77 11.29
N GLN A 235 -27.23 17.71 10.37
CA GLN A 235 -28.06 18.89 10.57
C GLN A 235 -29.55 18.60 10.41
N THR A 236 -30.13 18.09 11.48
CA THR A 236 -31.53 18.38 11.81
C THR A 236 -31.67 19.86 12.16
N SER A 237 -32.22 20.64 11.22
CA SER A 237 -32.88 21.94 11.41
C SER A 237 -32.11 23.08 12.11
N GLY A 238 -31.57 24.01 11.31
CA GLY A 238 -31.62 25.44 11.63
C GLY A 238 -30.45 26.07 12.39
N GLN A 239 -29.33 25.36 12.59
CA GLN A 239 -28.14 25.95 13.20
C GLN A 239 -27.12 26.35 12.12
N GLU A 240 -26.87 27.65 11.95
CA GLU A 240 -25.84 28.14 11.02
C GLU A 240 -24.46 27.58 11.42
N ILE A 241 -23.80 26.89 10.49
CA ILE A 241 -22.39 26.49 10.64
C ILE A 241 -21.56 27.77 10.74
N ARG A 242 -20.80 27.92 11.82
CA ARG A 242 -19.73 28.91 11.84
C ARG A 242 -18.73 28.53 10.75
N ARG A 243 -18.39 29.45 9.82
CA ARG A 243 -17.44 29.20 8.71
C ARG A 243 -16.13 28.52 9.14
N GLU A 244 -15.72 28.68 10.40
CA GLU A 244 -14.51 28.09 10.99
C GLU A 244 -14.64 26.59 11.32
N ASP A 245 -15.86 26.05 11.32
CA ASP A 245 -16.18 24.64 11.57
C ASP A 245 -16.45 23.86 10.27
N ASP A 246 -16.41 24.52 9.11
CA ASP A 246 -16.63 23.91 7.81
C ASP A 246 -15.37 23.25 7.26
N LEU A 247 -15.29 21.92 7.41
CA LEU A 247 -14.21 21.10 6.87
C LEU A 247 -14.44 20.66 5.42
N SER A 248 -15.55 21.04 4.78
CA SER A 248 -15.90 20.59 3.42
C SER A 248 -14.86 21.00 2.38
N HIS A 249 -14.13 22.09 2.58
CA HIS A 249 -13.06 22.50 1.66
C HIS A 249 -11.84 21.56 1.65
N TRP A 250 -11.73 20.63 2.61
CA TRP A 250 -10.69 19.60 2.62
C TRP A 250 -11.09 18.32 1.89
N ALA A 251 -12.39 17.98 1.85
CA ALA A 251 -12.82 16.66 1.42
C ALA A 251 -14.00 16.65 0.42
N SER A 252 -14.64 17.81 0.18
CA SER A 252 -15.72 17.91 -0.81
C SER A 252 -15.16 17.89 -2.24
N GLY A 253 -15.55 16.84 -2.97
CA GLY A 253 -15.27 16.64 -4.38
C GLY A 253 -14.69 15.26 -4.67
N ASP A 254 -14.35 15.04 -5.93
CA ASP A 254 -13.50 13.92 -6.32
C ASP A 254 -12.06 14.14 -5.80
N VAL A 255 -11.37 13.06 -5.42
CA VAL A 255 -10.05 13.09 -4.78
C VAL A 255 -9.02 13.86 -5.62
N ASP A 256 -9.04 13.74 -6.95
CA ASP A 256 -8.09 14.44 -7.81
C ASP A 256 -8.33 15.96 -7.79
N THR A 257 -9.60 16.36 -7.75
CA THR A 257 -9.98 17.78 -7.66
C THR A 257 -9.59 18.38 -6.32
N VAL A 258 -9.81 17.63 -5.23
CA VAL A 258 -9.40 18.01 -3.88
C VAL A 258 -7.88 18.15 -3.82
N ASN A 259 -7.14 17.15 -4.29
CA ASN A 259 -5.68 17.15 -4.28
C ASN A 259 -5.10 18.32 -5.09
N ALA A 260 -5.63 18.60 -6.29
CA ALA A 260 -5.21 19.73 -7.09
C ALA A 260 -5.44 21.08 -6.37
N ARG A 261 -6.60 21.24 -5.72
CA ARG A 261 -6.91 22.45 -4.93
C ARG A 261 -5.96 22.62 -3.74
N LEU A 262 -5.71 21.55 -2.99
CA LEU A 262 -4.83 21.56 -1.82
C LEU A 262 -3.36 21.81 -2.21
N HIS A 263 -2.93 21.26 -3.35
CA HIS A 263 -1.62 21.49 -3.93
C HIS A 263 -1.44 22.96 -4.36
N GLU A 264 -2.40 23.51 -5.12
CA GLU A 264 -2.38 24.91 -5.58
C GLU A 264 -2.34 25.89 -4.41
N ALA A 265 -3.14 25.66 -3.36
CA ALA A 265 -3.15 26.50 -2.15
C ALA A 265 -1.80 26.57 -1.43
N ARG A 266 -0.89 25.64 -1.72
CA ARG A 266 0.45 25.58 -1.16
C ARG A 266 1.53 25.87 -2.20
N ALA A 267 1.21 26.20 -3.44
CA ALA A 267 2.19 26.33 -4.53
C ALA A 267 3.34 27.31 -4.23
N GLU A 268 3.07 28.37 -3.46
CA GLU A 268 4.04 29.40 -3.10
C GLU A 268 4.99 29.02 -1.95
N LEU A 269 4.70 27.94 -1.20
CA LEU A 269 5.54 27.55 -0.06
C LEU A 269 6.92 27.04 -0.53
N SER A 270 7.99 27.53 0.07
CA SER A 270 9.32 26.96 -0.10
C SER A 270 9.41 25.56 0.52
N MET A 271 10.44 24.80 0.14
CA MET A 271 10.73 23.49 0.74
C MET A 271 10.86 23.58 2.27
N ILE A 272 11.50 24.63 2.78
CA ILE A 272 11.71 24.84 4.22
C ILE A 272 10.37 25.07 4.94
N GLU A 273 9.48 25.88 4.36
CA GLU A 273 8.16 26.16 4.93
C GLU A 273 7.29 24.90 4.96
N VAL A 274 7.34 24.08 3.90
CA VAL A 274 6.63 22.79 3.87
C VAL A 274 7.14 21.85 4.97
N LEU A 275 8.47 21.73 5.14
CA LEU A 275 9.07 20.87 6.16
C LEU A 275 8.79 21.36 7.59
N ASP A 276 8.86 22.68 7.85
CA ASP A 276 8.49 23.24 9.15
C ASP A 276 7.00 23.04 9.44
N GLY A 277 6.15 23.18 8.42
CA GLY A 277 4.73 22.86 8.46
C GLY A 277 4.50 21.42 8.90
N LEU A 278 5.13 20.44 8.25
CA LEU A 278 5.02 19.02 8.57
C LEU A 278 5.45 18.74 10.02
N ALA A 279 6.61 19.23 10.42
CA ALA A 279 7.12 19.05 11.79
C ALA A 279 6.18 19.69 12.84
N THR A 280 5.59 20.83 12.52
CA THR A 280 4.65 21.54 13.39
C THR A 280 3.30 20.83 13.49
N CYS A 281 2.72 20.40 12.37
CA CYS A 281 1.47 19.65 12.32
C CYS A 281 1.60 18.32 13.07
N HIS A 282 2.66 17.55 12.80
CA HIS A 282 2.91 16.29 13.50
C HIS A 282 2.99 16.47 15.03
N ARG A 283 3.75 17.47 15.52
CA ARG A 283 3.80 17.79 16.96
C ARG A 283 2.44 18.17 17.55
N ARG A 284 1.64 18.94 16.81
CA ARG A 284 0.30 19.36 17.24
C ARG A 284 -0.66 18.18 17.31
N ILE A 285 -0.68 17.32 16.31
CA ILE A 285 -1.51 16.11 16.26
C ILE A 285 -1.18 15.21 17.46
N VAL A 286 0.09 14.85 17.64
CA VAL A 286 0.53 14.00 18.78
C VAL A 286 0.16 14.64 20.12
N SER A 287 0.40 15.95 20.28
CA SER A 287 0.06 16.68 21.51
C SER A 287 -1.44 16.66 21.80
N ARG A 288 -2.28 16.79 20.78
CA ARG A 288 -3.75 16.74 20.89
C ARG A 288 -4.22 15.33 21.23
N CYS A 289 -3.79 14.31 20.50
CA CYS A 289 -4.16 12.91 20.75
C CYS A 289 -3.77 12.48 22.18
N ARG A 290 -2.61 12.92 22.69
CA ARG A 290 -2.20 12.64 24.08
C ARG A 290 -3.16 13.17 25.15
N ARG A 291 -3.94 14.21 24.85
CA ARG A 291 -4.94 14.78 25.76
C ARG A 291 -6.31 14.09 25.67
N LEU A 292 -6.58 13.33 24.62
CA LEU A 292 -7.81 12.53 24.51
C LEU A 292 -7.74 11.32 25.45
N SER A 293 -8.87 10.90 26.02
CA SER A 293 -8.97 9.61 26.71
C SER A 293 -8.88 8.45 25.71
N ASP A 294 -8.58 7.23 26.17
CA ASP A 294 -8.57 6.05 25.30
C ASP A 294 -9.97 5.77 24.72
N GLU A 295 -11.01 6.02 25.51
CA GLU A 295 -12.40 5.98 25.06
C GLU A 295 -12.65 6.96 23.92
N ALA A 296 -12.29 8.24 24.08
CA ALA A 296 -12.47 9.24 23.04
C ALA A 296 -11.69 8.93 21.76
N MET A 297 -10.46 8.37 21.87
CA MET A 297 -9.69 7.95 20.70
C MET A 297 -10.33 6.77 19.95
N ARG A 298 -11.15 5.97 20.62
CA ARG A 298 -11.84 4.79 20.06
C ARG A 298 -13.30 5.06 19.69
N THR A 299 -13.87 6.17 20.13
CA THR A 299 -15.20 6.61 19.69
C THR A 299 -15.21 6.75 18.18
N GLU A 300 -16.04 5.96 17.51
CA GLU A 300 -16.28 6.05 16.08
C GLU A 300 -17.17 7.26 15.79
N VAL A 301 -16.77 8.09 14.82
CA VAL A 301 -17.57 9.21 14.33
C VAL A 301 -17.55 9.20 12.81
N GLU A 302 -18.57 9.83 12.22
CA GLU A 302 -18.59 10.15 10.81
C GLU A 302 -17.93 11.53 10.62
N TYR A 303 -16.79 11.58 9.95
CA TYR A 303 -15.98 12.80 9.82
C TYR A 303 -15.88 13.34 8.40
N ASP A 304 -16.33 12.56 7.41
CA ASP A 304 -16.56 12.99 6.03
C ASP A 304 -17.75 12.18 5.45
N ALA A 305 -18.27 12.57 4.28
CA ALA A 305 -19.48 12.02 3.68
C ALA A 305 -19.41 10.50 3.51
N GLY A 306 -20.01 9.75 4.44
CA GLY A 306 -19.97 8.29 4.47
C GLY A 306 -18.69 7.68 5.05
N GLU A 307 -17.68 8.48 5.41
CA GLU A 307 -16.46 8.01 6.06
C GLU A 307 -16.63 7.96 7.57
N LYS A 308 -16.53 6.75 8.12
CA LYS A 308 -16.58 6.49 9.56
C LYS A 308 -15.27 5.91 10.04
N GLY A 309 -14.88 6.30 11.24
CA GLY A 309 -13.72 5.73 11.90
C GLY A 309 -13.47 6.40 13.23
N ASN A 310 -12.33 6.05 13.84
CA ASN A 310 -11.87 6.68 15.07
C ASN A 310 -10.46 7.27 14.90
N VAL A 311 -9.96 7.96 15.94
CA VAL A 311 -8.62 8.58 15.89
C VAL A 311 -7.52 7.55 15.62
N VAL A 312 -7.68 6.31 16.10
CA VAL A 312 -6.72 5.23 15.81
C VAL A 312 -6.70 4.92 14.32
N ASN A 313 -7.87 4.70 13.70
CA ASN A 313 -7.96 4.48 12.25
C ASN A 313 -7.39 5.64 11.45
N LEU A 314 -7.70 6.87 11.86
CA LEU A 314 -7.22 8.08 11.20
C LEU A 314 -5.69 8.12 11.19
N LEU A 315 -5.05 7.98 12.37
CA LEU A 315 -3.59 8.01 12.46
C LEU A 315 -2.91 6.85 11.73
N VAL A 316 -3.50 5.65 11.72
CA VAL A 316 -2.97 4.51 10.95
C VAL A 316 -3.04 4.79 9.45
N SER A 317 -4.17 5.30 8.97
CA SER A 317 -4.37 5.62 7.55
C SER A 317 -3.46 6.76 7.10
N THR A 318 -3.30 7.82 7.91
CA THR A 318 -2.34 8.91 7.65
C THR A 318 -0.89 8.40 7.63
N SER A 319 -0.54 7.48 8.54
CA SER A 319 0.80 6.88 8.55
C SER A 319 1.06 6.04 7.29
N ALA A 320 0.07 5.25 6.86
CA ALA A 320 0.15 4.45 5.65
C ALA A 320 0.32 5.34 4.41
N HIS A 321 -0.52 6.36 4.25
CA HIS A 321 -0.40 7.36 3.19
C HIS A 321 0.99 8.05 3.18
N THR A 322 1.52 8.39 4.36
CA THR A 322 2.88 8.95 4.48
C THR A 322 3.95 7.94 4.03
N ALA A 323 3.78 6.67 4.39
CA ALA A 323 4.69 5.60 4.00
C ALA A 323 4.70 5.38 2.48
N ASP A 324 3.55 5.52 1.82
CA ASP A 324 3.40 5.35 0.37
C ASP A 324 4.28 6.34 -0.38
N HIS A 325 4.15 7.63 -0.04
CA HIS A 325 4.96 8.67 -0.66
C HIS A 325 6.44 8.56 -0.30
N ALA A 326 6.78 8.11 0.92
CA ALA A 326 8.17 7.81 1.25
C ALA A 326 8.72 6.69 0.35
N ALA A 327 7.94 5.64 0.09
CA ALA A 327 8.33 4.55 -0.80
C ALA A 327 8.49 5.00 -2.26
N GLU A 328 7.62 5.88 -2.76
CA GLU A 328 7.77 6.49 -4.10
C GLU A 328 9.09 7.27 -4.23
N ILE A 329 9.46 8.04 -3.20
CA ILE A 329 10.73 8.77 -3.15
C ILE A 329 11.90 7.79 -3.11
N TYR A 330 11.86 6.74 -2.28
CA TYR A 330 12.91 5.71 -2.25
C TYR A 330 13.07 4.99 -3.59
N ALA A 331 11.96 4.66 -4.27
CA ALA A 331 12.00 4.05 -5.60
C ALA A 331 12.67 4.99 -6.60
N ALA A 332 12.30 6.27 -6.64
CA ALA A 332 12.95 7.27 -7.50
C ALA A 332 14.45 7.43 -7.22
N ARG A 333 14.89 7.27 -5.97
CA ARG A 333 16.32 7.24 -5.61
C ARG A 333 17.01 5.99 -6.13
N ALA A 334 16.41 4.82 -5.94
CA ALA A 334 16.96 3.54 -6.40
C ALA A 334 17.10 3.52 -7.94
N ASP A 335 16.16 4.14 -8.65
CA ASP A 335 16.20 4.33 -10.10
C ASP A 335 17.28 5.33 -10.56
N GLY A 336 17.92 6.04 -9.64
CA GLY A 336 18.89 7.09 -9.94
C GLY A 336 18.28 8.37 -10.51
N ARG A 337 16.95 8.56 -10.41
CA ARG A 337 16.26 9.77 -10.87
C ARG A 337 16.58 10.99 -10.00
N LEU A 338 16.74 10.78 -8.70
CA LEU A 338 17.01 11.84 -7.72
C LEU A 338 18.51 11.96 -7.45
N VAL A 339 19.07 13.18 -7.58
CA VAL A 339 20.52 13.41 -7.44
C VAL A 339 20.90 13.58 -5.97
N PRO A 340 21.80 12.73 -5.43
CA PRO A 340 22.30 12.87 -4.08
C PRO A 340 23.31 14.02 -3.97
N LEU A 341 23.35 14.68 -2.81
CA LEU A 341 24.39 15.60 -2.39
C LEU A 341 25.73 14.85 -2.37
N ARG A 342 26.62 15.21 -3.29
CA ARG A 342 28.01 14.76 -3.23
C ARG A 342 28.73 15.59 -2.19
N LEU A 343 29.00 15.01 -1.02
CA LEU A 343 29.92 15.63 -0.08
C LEU A 343 31.33 15.63 -0.72
N PRO A 344 32.07 16.75 -0.69
CA PRO A 344 33.46 16.75 -1.13
C PRO A 344 34.24 15.72 -0.31
N SER A 345 35.00 14.88 -1.02
CA SER A 345 35.85 13.81 -0.48
C SER A 345 36.96 14.31 0.42
#